data_AF-A0A381Z4W1-F1
#
_entry.id   AF-A0A381Z4W1-F1
#
_cell.length_a   1.000
_cell.length_b   1.000
_cell.length_c   1.000
_cell.angle_alpha   90.00
_cell.angle_beta   90.00
_cell.angle_gamma   90.00
#
_symmetry.space_group_name_H-M   'P 1'
#
loop_
_entity.id
_entity.type
_entity.pdbx_description
1 polymer ?
#
loop_
_entity_poly.entity_id
_entity_poly.type
_entity_poly.pdbx_seq_one_letter_code
_entity_poly.pdbx_strand_id
1 'polypeptide(L)'
;MEEKTQDYLFDLQGYLVLEGAICDEDLQLINQWIDDHWDYVENPWIEGGEKGQDRSRWIDNNIQTHTYNIENGINFQNIIEGGEVFEKLIDHPSWISLIRKYVNSAVNGLSIHENFITVRGIGGYIHIHCGGHVPLSYLTFRQENTGEWMVGQINVLMALDDIGPGDGAPVLVPSSHQCTEIHPRLESNGKGLVYDGITG
;
A
#
# COMPACT_ATOMS: atom_id res chain seq x y z
N MET A 1 11.29 -20.72 -1.12
CA MET A 1 11.87 -20.49 0.22
C MET A 1 11.23 -21.48 1.19
N GLU A 2 11.97 -22.05 2.15
CA GLU A 2 11.39 -22.91 3.19
C GLU A 2 10.48 -22.08 4.10
N GLU A 3 9.33 -22.62 4.51
CA GLU A 3 8.32 -21.89 5.30
C GLU A 3 8.93 -21.26 6.56
N LYS A 4 9.78 -21.99 7.28
CA LYS A 4 10.44 -21.50 8.49
C LYS A 4 11.36 -20.30 8.22
N THR A 5 12.08 -20.33 7.10
CA THR A 5 12.93 -19.20 6.69
C THR A 5 12.10 -17.99 6.33
N GLN A 6 10.98 -18.19 5.64
CA GLN A 6 10.06 -17.12 5.30
C GLN A 6 9.46 -16.47 6.55
N ASP A 7 8.96 -17.27 7.49
CA ASP A 7 8.43 -16.76 8.76
C ASP A 7 9.49 -16.00 9.54
N TYR A 8 10.70 -16.55 9.62
CA TYR A 8 11.82 -15.88 10.29
C TYR A 8 12.16 -14.54 9.64
N LEU A 9 12.22 -14.48 8.30
CA LEU A 9 12.53 -13.25 7.59
C LEU A 9 11.41 -12.22 7.76
N PHE A 10 10.15 -12.62 7.61
CA PHE A 10 9.02 -11.72 7.84
C PHE A 10 9.02 -11.19 9.27
N ASP A 11 9.26 -12.05 10.26
CA ASP A 11 9.33 -11.66 11.67
C ASP A 11 10.44 -10.65 11.94
N LEU A 12 11.63 -10.92 11.40
CA LEU A 12 12.83 -10.12 11.58
C LEU A 12 12.69 -8.74 10.92
N GLN A 13 12.30 -8.69 9.65
CA GLN A 13 12.37 -7.46 8.86
C GLN A 13 11.04 -6.73 8.68
N GLY A 14 9.91 -7.41 8.90
CA GLY A 14 8.56 -6.85 8.78
C GLY A 14 7.98 -6.89 7.36
N TYR A 15 8.70 -7.48 6.40
CA TYR A 15 8.25 -7.59 5.00
C TYR A 15 8.79 -8.86 4.34
N LEU A 16 8.19 -9.22 3.20
CA LEU A 16 8.66 -10.27 2.29
C LEU A 16 8.67 -9.71 0.86
N VAL A 17 9.60 -10.21 0.05
CA VAL A 17 9.63 -9.95 -1.40
C VAL A 17 9.21 -11.25 -2.08
N LEU A 18 8.17 -11.18 -2.91
CA LEU A 18 7.66 -12.31 -3.69
C LEU A 18 7.99 -12.06 -5.17
N GLU A 19 9.00 -12.77 -5.68
CA GLU A 19 9.42 -12.66 -7.08
C GLU A 19 8.46 -13.42 -8.00
N GLY A 20 8.13 -12.84 -9.16
CA GLY A 20 7.24 -13.46 -10.15
C GLY A 20 5.83 -13.74 -9.62
N ALA A 21 5.35 -12.92 -8.67
CA ALA A 21 4.08 -13.15 -8.01
C ALA A 21 2.87 -12.98 -8.93
N ILE A 22 2.95 -12.11 -9.93
CA ILE A 22 1.93 -11.83 -10.96
C ILE A 22 2.51 -12.27 -12.31
N CYS A 23 1.71 -12.91 -13.16
CA CYS A 23 2.19 -13.32 -14.48
C CYS A 23 2.21 -12.14 -15.46
N ASP A 24 3.04 -12.26 -16.51
CA ASP A 24 3.22 -11.21 -17.52
C ASP A 24 1.90 -10.80 -18.21
N GLU A 25 0.98 -11.74 -18.36
CA GLU A 25 -0.33 -11.52 -19.01
C GLU A 25 -1.21 -10.59 -18.17
N ASP A 26 -1.36 -10.87 -16.87
CA ASP A 26 -2.13 -10.02 -15.97
C ASP A 26 -1.42 -8.67 -15.75
N LEU A 27 -0.09 -8.64 -15.71
CA LEU A 27 0.71 -7.41 -15.62
C LEU A 27 0.44 -6.49 -16.84
N GLN A 28 0.44 -7.03 -18.05
CA GLN A 28 0.12 -6.29 -19.27
C GLN A 28 -1.30 -5.74 -19.25
N LEU A 29 -2.28 -6.51 -18.78
CA LEU A 29 -3.67 -6.05 -18.66
C LEU A 29 -3.81 -4.90 -17.66
N ILE A 30 -3.11 -4.97 -16.52
CA ILE A 30 -3.10 -3.88 -15.52
C ILE A 30 -2.49 -2.61 -16.13
N ASN A 31 -1.33 -2.71 -16.79
CA ASN A 31 -0.69 -1.56 -17.42
C ASN A 31 -1.52 -0.98 -18.57
N GLN A 32 -2.13 -1.83 -19.39
CA GLN A 32 -3.04 -1.37 -20.45
C GLN A 32 -4.25 -0.62 -19.87
N TRP A 33 -4.79 -1.07 -18.73
CA TRP A 33 -5.86 -0.35 -18.05
C TRP A 33 -5.40 1.05 -17.62
N ILE A 34 -4.16 1.20 -17.10
CA ILE A 34 -3.60 2.51 -16.75
C ILE A 34 -3.46 3.40 -17.99
N ASP A 35 -2.94 2.86 -19.09
CA ASP A 35 -2.78 3.58 -20.36
C ASP A 35 -4.12 4.05 -20.94
N ASP A 36 -5.14 3.19 -20.91
CA ASP A 36 -6.49 3.51 -21.37
C ASP A 36 -7.14 4.64 -20.55
N HIS A 37 -6.70 4.82 -19.30
CA HIS A 37 -7.17 5.85 -18.38
C HIS A 37 -6.15 6.98 -18.15
N TRP A 38 -5.13 7.12 -19.02
CA TRP A 38 -4.05 8.09 -18.83
C TRP A 38 -4.52 9.54 -18.77
N ASP A 39 -5.65 9.88 -19.40
CA ASP A 39 -6.26 11.22 -19.29
C ASP A 39 -6.54 11.63 -17.84
N TYR A 40 -6.84 10.67 -16.96
CA TYR A 40 -7.06 10.95 -15.54
C TYR A 40 -5.76 11.26 -14.79
N VAL A 41 -4.61 10.84 -15.33
CA VAL A 41 -3.27 11.16 -14.83
C VAL A 41 -2.82 12.53 -15.34
N GLU A 42 -2.98 12.77 -16.65
CA GLU A 42 -2.58 14.03 -17.29
C GLU A 42 -3.48 15.20 -16.88
N ASN A 43 -4.78 14.96 -16.78
CA ASN A 43 -5.81 15.94 -16.44
C ASN A 43 -6.56 15.52 -15.17
N PRO A 44 -5.90 15.50 -13.99
CA PRO A 44 -6.49 14.94 -12.77
C PRO A 44 -7.60 15.80 -12.16
N TRP A 45 -7.74 17.03 -12.62
CA TRP A 45 -8.65 18.03 -12.06
C TRP A 45 -9.83 18.30 -12.99
N ILE A 46 -11.03 18.43 -12.42
CA ILE A 46 -12.20 18.92 -13.17
C ILE A 46 -12.03 20.43 -13.43
N GLU A 47 -12.16 20.86 -14.68
CA GLU A 47 -12.13 22.27 -15.03
C GLU A 47 -13.27 23.04 -14.32
N GLY A 48 -12.91 24.13 -13.63
CA GLY A 48 -13.87 24.97 -12.91
C GLY A 48 -14.23 24.49 -11.49
N GLY A 49 -13.64 23.40 -11.00
CA GLY A 49 -13.76 23.01 -9.59
C GLY A 49 -13.21 24.09 -8.65
N GLU A 50 -13.96 24.43 -7.60
CA GLU A 50 -13.48 25.38 -6.59
C GLU A 50 -12.20 24.84 -5.93
N LYS A 51 -11.25 25.75 -5.66
CA LYS A 51 -9.99 25.38 -5.02
C LYS A 51 -10.26 24.76 -3.65
N GLY A 52 -10.15 23.44 -3.60
CA GLY A 52 -9.77 22.73 -2.37
C GLY A 52 -10.75 21.72 -1.81
N GLN A 53 -11.91 21.42 -2.43
CA GLN A 53 -12.83 20.43 -1.83
C GLN A 53 -13.48 19.39 -2.77
N ASP A 54 -13.53 19.58 -4.09
CA ASP A 54 -13.98 18.51 -5.00
C ASP A 54 -13.10 18.45 -6.25
N ARG A 55 -12.03 17.68 -6.13
CA ARG A 55 -11.03 17.50 -7.18
C ARG A 55 -10.94 16.06 -7.70
N SER A 56 -11.87 15.21 -7.26
CA SER A 56 -11.91 13.81 -7.66
C SER A 56 -12.73 13.63 -8.94
N ARG A 57 -12.27 12.74 -9.82
CA ARG A 57 -13.04 12.28 -10.98
C ARG A 57 -13.51 10.85 -10.70
N TRP A 58 -14.59 10.44 -11.35
CA TRP A 58 -15.13 9.09 -11.24
C TRP A 58 -15.03 8.36 -12.57
N ILE A 59 -14.70 7.07 -12.52
CA ILE A 59 -14.73 6.13 -13.64
C ILE A 59 -15.82 5.11 -13.32
N ASP A 60 -16.81 5.00 -14.22
CA ASP A 60 -17.95 4.07 -14.12
C ASP A 60 -18.68 4.06 -12.77
N ASN A 61 -18.67 5.19 -12.06
CA ASN A 61 -19.25 5.42 -10.71
C ASN A 61 -18.64 4.59 -9.56
N ASN A 62 -17.65 3.74 -9.82
CA ASN A 62 -17.12 2.80 -8.82
C ASN A 62 -15.66 3.09 -8.44
N ILE A 63 -14.92 3.79 -9.29
CA ILE A 63 -13.52 4.14 -9.08
C ILE A 63 -13.39 5.65 -8.99
N GLN A 64 -12.75 6.12 -7.93
CA GLN A 64 -12.55 7.53 -7.67
C GLN A 64 -11.08 7.89 -7.84
N THR A 65 -10.77 8.93 -8.61
CA THR A 65 -9.42 9.48 -8.64
C THR A 65 -9.23 10.45 -7.49
N HIS A 66 -8.14 10.30 -6.74
CA HIS A 66 -7.82 11.16 -5.61
C HIS A 66 -6.35 11.58 -5.66
N THR A 67 -6.08 12.86 -5.43
CA THR A 67 -4.74 13.37 -5.20
C THR A 67 -4.78 14.51 -4.18
N TYR A 68 -3.85 14.49 -3.22
CA TYR A 68 -3.74 15.52 -2.18
C TYR A 68 -2.90 16.71 -2.65
N ASN A 69 -1.86 16.44 -3.43
CA ASN A 69 -0.96 17.41 -4.05
C ASN A 69 -0.23 16.75 -5.24
N ILE A 70 0.50 17.55 -6.03
CA ILE A 70 1.17 17.04 -7.23
C ILE A 70 2.25 15.99 -6.91
N GLU A 71 2.85 16.03 -5.72
CA GLU A 71 3.95 15.14 -5.31
C GLU A 71 3.46 13.73 -4.96
N ASN A 72 2.25 13.60 -4.42
CA ASN A 72 1.63 12.32 -4.09
C ASN A 72 1.20 11.50 -5.33
N GLY A 73 1.12 12.15 -6.49
CA GLY A 73 0.58 11.55 -7.71
C GLY A 73 -0.94 11.36 -7.66
N ILE A 74 -1.44 10.52 -8.56
CA ILE A 74 -2.87 10.21 -8.71
C ILE A 74 -3.14 8.81 -8.19
N ASN A 75 -4.11 8.70 -7.28
CA ASN A 75 -4.61 7.43 -6.77
C ASN A 75 -5.93 7.08 -7.45
N PHE A 76 -6.02 5.88 -8.03
CA PHE A 76 -7.26 5.28 -8.50
C PHE A 76 -7.82 4.40 -7.38
N GLN A 77 -8.72 4.98 -6.58
CA GLN A 77 -9.31 4.34 -5.41
C GLN A 77 -10.36 3.31 -5.79
N ASN A 78 -10.46 2.24 -5.01
CA ASN A 78 -11.37 1.12 -5.24
C ASN A 78 -11.11 0.40 -6.57
N ILE A 79 -9.83 0.24 -6.92
CA ILE A 79 -9.37 -0.35 -8.18
C ILE A 79 -9.83 -1.79 -8.42
N ILE A 80 -10.26 -2.52 -7.39
CA ILE A 80 -10.89 -3.85 -7.58
C ILE A 80 -12.11 -3.81 -8.49
N GLU A 81 -12.78 -2.65 -8.59
CA GLU A 81 -13.90 -2.43 -9.52
C GLU A 81 -13.45 -2.11 -10.96
N GLY A 82 -12.14 -2.05 -11.22
CA GLY A 82 -11.53 -1.79 -12.54
C GLY A 82 -11.62 -2.95 -13.53
N GLY A 83 -12.20 -4.07 -13.12
CA GLY A 83 -12.44 -5.24 -13.94
C GLY A 83 -11.73 -6.50 -13.44
N GLU A 84 -11.92 -7.60 -14.19
CA GLU A 84 -11.55 -8.96 -13.78
C GLU A 84 -10.06 -9.08 -13.39
N VAL A 85 -9.16 -8.37 -14.06
CA VAL A 85 -7.73 -8.42 -13.74
C VAL A 85 -7.42 -7.94 -12.31
N PHE A 86 -8.18 -6.99 -11.78
CA PHE A 86 -8.03 -6.49 -10.42
C PHE A 86 -8.78 -7.36 -9.40
N GLU A 87 -9.95 -7.89 -9.76
CA GLU A 87 -10.68 -8.83 -8.92
C GLU A 87 -9.84 -10.07 -8.57
N LYS A 88 -9.07 -10.59 -9.54
CA LYS A 88 -8.11 -11.71 -9.33
C LYS A 88 -7.07 -11.43 -8.24
N LEU A 89 -6.79 -10.16 -7.92
CA LEU A 89 -5.80 -9.78 -6.91
C LEU A 89 -6.33 -9.95 -5.48
N ILE A 90 -7.66 -9.99 -5.28
CA ILE A 90 -8.31 -10.06 -3.96
C ILE A 90 -7.83 -11.28 -3.17
N ASP A 91 -7.78 -12.45 -3.81
CA ASP A 91 -7.41 -13.72 -3.20
C ASP A 91 -6.28 -14.45 -3.95
N HIS A 92 -5.40 -13.68 -4.58
CA HIS A 92 -4.33 -14.20 -5.42
C HIS A 92 -3.49 -15.27 -4.71
N PRO A 93 -3.20 -16.41 -5.37
CA PRO A 93 -2.55 -17.57 -4.75
C PRO A 93 -1.15 -17.27 -4.20
N SER A 94 -0.45 -16.29 -4.78
CA SER A 94 0.91 -15.90 -4.35
C SER A 94 0.97 -15.33 -2.93
N TRP A 95 -0.11 -14.72 -2.41
CA TRP A 95 -0.09 -14.10 -1.08
C TRP A 95 -1.23 -14.51 -0.15
N ILE A 96 -2.37 -14.98 -0.65
CA ILE A 96 -3.55 -15.18 0.20
C ILE A 96 -3.31 -16.11 1.39
N SER A 97 -2.53 -17.18 1.20
CA SER A 97 -2.16 -18.11 2.27
C SER A 97 -1.28 -17.44 3.34
N LEU A 98 -0.37 -16.54 2.91
CA LEU A 98 0.51 -15.80 3.81
C LEU A 98 -0.30 -14.79 4.64
N ILE A 99 -1.20 -14.06 4.00
CA ILE A 99 -2.06 -13.07 4.65
C ILE A 99 -2.93 -13.76 5.70
N ARG A 100 -3.61 -14.85 5.33
CA ARG A 100 -4.46 -15.61 6.27
C ARG A 100 -3.68 -16.09 7.49
N LYS A 101 -2.44 -16.53 7.29
CA LYS A 101 -1.54 -16.97 8.37
C LYS A 101 -1.14 -15.81 9.29
N TYR A 102 -0.58 -14.73 8.74
CA TYR A 102 -0.01 -13.64 9.52
C TYR A 102 -1.05 -12.73 10.18
N VAL A 103 -2.22 -12.55 9.55
CA VAL A 103 -3.36 -11.87 10.19
C VAL A 103 -4.04 -12.78 11.21
N ASN A 104 -3.78 -14.09 11.18
CA ASN A 104 -4.52 -15.10 11.94
C ASN A 104 -6.03 -15.02 11.64
N SER A 105 -6.36 -15.12 10.35
CA SER A 105 -7.70 -14.84 9.83
C SER A 105 -8.78 -15.79 10.34
N ALA A 106 -8.41 -16.97 10.84
CA ALA A 106 -9.35 -17.90 11.47
C ALA A 106 -9.99 -17.30 12.74
N VAL A 107 -9.27 -16.42 13.43
CA VAL A 107 -9.73 -15.73 14.65
C VAL A 107 -10.19 -14.30 14.33
N ASN A 108 -9.40 -13.57 13.53
CA ASN A 108 -9.60 -12.14 13.31
C ASN A 108 -10.50 -11.80 12.11
N GLY A 109 -10.81 -12.78 11.26
CA GLY A 109 -11.39 -12.53 9.94
C GLY A 109 -10.38 -11.95 8.97
N LEU A 110 -10.84 -11.63 7.75
CA LEU A 110 -10.04 -10.97 6.73
C LEU A 110 -10.94 -10.04 5.92
N SER A 111 -10.49 -8.80 5.73
CA SER A 111 -11.16 -7.80 4.90
C SER A 111 -10.12 -6.94 4.18
N ILE A 112 -10.53 -6.37 3.04
CA ILE A 112 -9.76 -5.32 2.38
C ILE A 112 -10.09 -4.00 3.09
N HIS A 113 -9.07 -3.33 3.62
CA HIS A 113 -9.23 -2.00 4.21
C HIS A 113 -9.25 -0.91 3.14
N GLU A 114 -8.33 -0.98 2.19
CA GLU A 114 -8.20 -0.05 1.07
C GLU A 114 -7.53 -0.78 -0.10
N ASN A 115 -7.84 -0.36 -1.33
CA ASN A 115 -7.18 -0.84 -2.54
C ASN A 115 -7.14 0.30 -3.56
N PHE A 116 -5.96 0.52 -4.15
CA PHE A 116 -5.76 1.56 -5.15
C PHE A 116 -4.50 1.30 -5.97
N ILE A 117 -4.46 1.91 -7.16
CA ILE A 117 -3.21 2.14 -7.91
C ILE A 117 -2.77 3.57 -7.68
N THR A 118 -1.47 3.77 -7.50
CA THR A 118 -0.87 5.11 -7.52
C THR A 118 0.01 5.27 -8.75
N VAL A 119 -0.25 6.31 -9.55
CA VAL A 119 0.62 6.75 -10.65
C VAL A 119 1.31 8.04 -10.24
N ARG A 120 2.64 8.06 -10.27
CA ARG A 120 3.47 9.22 -9.86
C ARG A 120 4.43 9.64 -10.97
N GLY A 121 4.58 10.95 -11.12
CA GLY A 121 5.58 11.54 -12.01
C GLY A 121 6.95 11.71 -11.35
N ILE A 122 7.89 12.24 -12.13
CA ILE A 122 9.27 12.51 -11.68
C ILE A 122 9.26 13.38 -10.41
N GLY A 123 9.99 12.92 -9.39
CA GLY A 123 10.12 13.63 -8.13
C GLY A 123 8.93 13.48 -7.19
N GLY A 124 7.90 12.71 -7.55
CA GLY A 124 6.80 12.38 -6.64
C GLY A 124 7.23 11.34 -5.59
N TYR A 125 6.73 11.49 -4.36
CA TYR A 125 7.06 10.60 -3.24
C TYR A 125 5.96 10.62 -2.17
N ILE A 126 6.00 9.62 -1.30
CA ILE A 126 5.29 9.64 -0.01
C ILE A 126 6.34 9.67 1.07
N HIS A 127 6.16 10.55 2.06
CA HIS A 127 7.07 10.63 3.21
C HIS A 127 7.11 9.30 3.97
N ILE A 128 8.26 8.99 4.58
CA ILE A 128 8.36 7.88 5.51
C ILE A 128 7.33 8.08 6.64
N HIS A 129 6.62 7.01 6.98
CA HIS A 129 5.57 7.04 7.98
C HIS A 129 5.51 5.72 8.73
N CYS A 130 4.97 5.80 9.95
CA CYS A 130 4.65 4.67 10.82
C CYS A 130 5.85 3.80 11.24
N GLY A 131 5.59 2.92 12.19
CA GLY A 131 6.51 1.97 12.82
C GLY A 131 5.86 1.38 14.06
N GLY A 132 6.55 0.49 14.77
CA GLY A 132 6.03 -0.16 15.98
C GLY A 132 5.64 0.79 17.11
N HIS A 133 6.19 2.01 17.10
CA HIS A 133 5.99 3.02 18.14
C HIS A 133 4.59 3.63 18.09
N VAL A 134 3.88 3.46 16.98
CA VAL A 134 2.55 4.03 16.77
C VAL A 134 1.51 3.15 17.47
N PRO A 135 0.76 3.66 18.46
CA PRO A 135 -0.14 2.85 19.29
C PRO A 135 -1.49 2.60 18.60
N LEU A 136 -1.47 2.00 17.41
CA LEU A 136 -2.65 1.64 16.63
C LEU A 136 -2.78 0.12 16.53
N SER A 137 -3.99 -0.40 16.73
CA SER A 137 -4.27 -1.84 16.63
C SER A 137 -3.96 -2.41 15.23
N TYR A 138 -4.03 -1.58 14.18
CA TYR A 138 -3.67 -1.98 12.82
C TYR A 138 -2.17 -2.28 12.66
N LEU A 139 -1.34 -1.81 13.59
CA LEU A 139 0.12 -1.94 13.54
C LEU A 139 0.66 -3.00 14.52
N THR A 140 -0.23 -3.81 15.12
CA THR A 140 0.20 -4.99 15.87
C THR A 140 0.86 -6.00 14.94
N PHE A 141 1.77 -6.81 15.48
CA PHE A 141 2.52 -7.80 14.69
C PHE A 141 2.48 -9.20 15.29
N ARG A 142 2.70 -9.29 16.61
CA ARG A 142 2.55 -10.51 17.42
C ARG A 142 1.62 -10.24 18.59
N GLN A 143 0.98 -11.29 19.07
CA GLN A 143 0.25 -11.25 20.33
C GLN A 143 1.27 -11.40 21.48
N GLU A 144 1.33 -10.42 22.39
CA GLU A 144 2.36 -10.32 23.45
C GLU A 144 2.44 -11.51 24.42
N ASN A 145 1.31 -12.11 24.77
CA ASN A 145 1.23 -13.21 25.72
C ASN A 145 1.50 -14.59 25.08
N THR A 146 1.12 -14.79 23.82
CA THR A 146 1.20 -16.12 23.16
C THR A 146 2.33 -16.19 22.14
N GLY A 147 2.81 -15.07 21.63
CA GLY A 147 3.72 -15.01 20.49
C GLY A 147 3.08 -15.41 19.15
N GLU A 148 1.77 -15.64 19.13
CA GLU A 148 1.05 -15.96 17.89
C GLU A 148 1.04 -14.76 16.93
N TRP A 149 0.88 -15.04 15.65
CA TRP A 149 0.70 -13.99 14.65
C TRP A 149 -0.56 -13.18 14.94
N MET A 150 -0.43 -11.85 14.89
CA MET A 150 -1.51 -10.89 15.10
C MET A 150 -1.23 -9.63 14.27
N VAL A 151 -0.84 -9.82 13.01
CA VAL A 151 -0.56 -8.69 12.13
C VAL A 151 -1.86 -7.95 11.85
N GLY A 152 -1.97 -6.71 12.33
CA GLY A 152 -3.21 -5.94 12.28
C GLY A 152 -3.59 -5.53 10.85
N GLN A 153 -2.60 -5.27 10.01
CA GLN A 153 -2.77 -4.94 8.59
C GLN A 153 -1.52 -5.36 7.80
N ILE A 154 -1.75 -5.91 6.60
CA ILE A 154 -0.68 -6.24 5.64
C ILE A 154 -0.96 -5.46 4.37
N ASN A 155 0.05 -4.72 3.90
CA ASN A 155 0.02 -4.09 2.59
C ASN A 155 0.68 -5.02 1.56
N VAL A 156 -0.03 -5.31 0.47
CA VAL A 156 0.53 -5.99 -0.70
C VAL A 156 0.89 -4.91 -1.72
N LEU A 157 2.19 -4.67 -1.90
CA LEU A 157 2.69 -3.72 -2.88
C LEU A 157 3.18 -4.47 -4.11
N MET A 158 2.72 -4.04 -5.28
CA MET A 158 3.01 -4.69 -6.56
C MET A 158 3.81 -3.71 -7.40
N ALA A 159 4.98 -4.16 -7.89
CA ALA A 159 5.70 -3.43 -8.93
C ALA A 159 5.02 -3.73 -10.26
N LEU A 160 4.52 -2.69 -10.93
CA LEU A 160 3.86 -2.82 -12.23
C LEU A 160 4.84 -2.69 -13.41
N ASP A 161 6.07 -2.28 -13.11
CA ASP A 161 7.20 -2.18 -14.03
C ASP A 161 8.49 -2.53 -13.28
N ASP A 162 9.56 -2.78 -14.04
CA ASP A 162 10.90 -2.93 -13.49
C ASP A 162 11.34 -1.66 -12.75
N ILE A 163 11.93 -1.83 -11.56
CA ILE A 163 12.40 -0.72 -10.73
C ILE A 163 13.94 -0.70 -10.75
N GLY A 164 14.49 0.31 -11.42
CA GLY A 164 15.92 0.53 -11.56
C GLY A 164 16.47 1.67 -10.67
N PRO A 165 17.79 1.91 -10.74
CA PRO A 165 18.41 3.03 -10.05
C PRO A 165 17.86 4.38 -10.53
N GLY A 166 17.23 5.13 -9.61
CA GLY A 166 16.67 6.46 -9.89
C GLY A 166 15.15 6.50 -10.01
N ASP A 167 14.48 5.35 -10.09
CA ASP A 167 13.03 5.26 -10.34
C ASP A 167 12.16 5.49 -9.08
N GLY A 168 12.79 5.68 -7.92
CA GLY A 168 12.07 5.99 -6.68
C GLY A 168 11.35 4.79 -6.06
N ALA A 169 12.03 3.64 -5.98
CA ALA A 169 11.54 2.42 -5.35
C ALA A 169 10.95 2.66 -3.94
N PRO A 170 9.95 1.87 -3.51
CA PRO A 170 9.54 1.83 -2.11
C PRO A 170 10.74 1.56 -1.19
N VAL A 171 10.94 2.41 -0.19
CA VAL A 171 12.00 2.26 0.80
C VAL A 171 11.40 1.73 2.10
N LEU A 172 11.87 0.57 2.53
CA LEU A 172 11.47 -0.06 3.79
C LEU A 172 12.62 -0.02 4.79
N VAL A 173 12.32 0.25 6.06
CA VAL A 173 13.28 0.16 7.16
C VAL A 173 13.06 -1.17 7.88
N PRO A 174 13.98 -2.14 7.75
CA PRO A 174 13.84 -3.45 8.41
C PRO A 174 13.67 -3.31 9.92
N SER A 175 12.82 -4.17 10.49
CA SER A 175 12.53 -4.25 11.93
C SER A 175 11.87 -3.00 12.53
N SER A 176 11.50 -2.00 11.73
CA SER A 176 10.87 -0.77 12.22
C SER A 176 9.50 -1.00 12.87
N HIS A 177 8.82 -2.11 12.56
CA HIS A 177 7.59 -2.58 13.21
C HIS A 177 7.77 -3.02 14.67
N GLN A 178 9.01 -3.24 15.12
CA GLN A 178 9.33 -3.59 16.51
C GLN A 178 9.80 -2.39 17.34
N CYS A 179 10.07 -1.24 16.70
CA CYS A 179 10.56 -0.06 17.41
C CYS A 179 9.53 0.45 18.42
N THR A 180 9.93 0.74 19.66
CA THR A 180 9.08 1.38 20.67
C THR A 180 9.19 2.90 20.66
N GLU A 181 10.30 3.42 20.13
CA GLU A 181 10.62 4.84 20.09
C GLU A 181 10.26 5.45 18.73
N ILE A 182 9.81 6.72 18.76
CA ILE A 182 9.55 7.51 17.57
C ILE A 182 10.89 7.76 16.86
N HIS A 183 10.93 7.60 15.54
CA HIS A 183 12.10 8.00 14.77
C HIS A 183 12.30 9.53 14.90
N PRO A 184 13.48 10.06 15.25
CA PRO A 184 13.65 11.48 15.59
C PRO A 184 13.21 12.48 14.50
N ARG A 185 13.29 12.09 13.22
CA ARG A 185 12.81 12.91 12.09
C ARG A 185 11.28 12.91 11.90
N LEU A 186 10.59 12.00 12.58
CA LEU A 186 9.13 11.91 12.59
C LEU A 186 8.53 12.51 13.85
N GLU A 187 9.36 12.99 14.78
CA GLU A 187 8.87 13.69 15.94
C GLU A 187 8.51 15.13 15.57
N SER A 188 7.23 15.48 15.75
CA SER A 188 6.74 16.84 15.64
C SER A 188 5.95 17.17 16.91
N ASN A 189 6.40 18.18 17.66
CA ASN A 189 5.79 18.60 18.93
C ASN A 189 5.61 17.46 19.96
N GLY A 190 6.57 16.52 20.04
CA GLY A 190 6.52 15.40 20.99
C GLY A 190 5.50 14.30 20.61
N LYS A 191 5.01 14.31 19.36
CA LYS A 191 4.18 13.24 18.80
C LYS A 191 4.85 12.70 17.54
N GLY A 192 4.77 11.38 17.34
CA GLY A 192 5.17 10.78 16.06
C GLY A 192 4.16 11.16 14.99
N LEU A 193 4.64 11.64 13.85
CA LEU A 193 3.83 11.82 12.65
C LEU A 193 3.26 10.45 12.23
N VAL A 194 1.98 10.26 12.54
CA VAL A 194 1.15 9.27 11.85
C VAL A 194 0.60 10.02 10.65
N TYR A 195 0.91 9.57 9.43
CA TYR A 195 0.49 10.25 8.20
C TYR A 195 -1.02 10.55 8.27
N ASP A 196 -1.40 11.83 8.35
CA ASP A 196 -2.80 12.25 8.53
C ASP A 196 -3.38 12.94 7.28
N GLY A 197 -2.70 12.84 6.13
CA GLY A 197 -3.13 13.41 4.84
C GLY A 197 -3.29 14.94 4.82
N ILE A 198 -3.09 15.63 5.96
CA ILE A 198 -3.29 17.07 6.15
C ILE A 198 -1.96 17.77 6.43
N THR A 199 -1.03 17.09 7.09
CA THR A 199 0.27 17.65 7.50
C THR A 199 1.45 17.23 6.61
N GLY A 200 1.16 16.64 5.44
CA GLY A 200 2.14 16.42 4.36
C GLY A 200 2.39 17.70 3.57
#